data_AF-A0A7V7ZAG7-F1
#
_entry.id   AF-A0A7V7ZAG7-F1
#
_cell.length_a   1.000
_cell.length_b   1.000
_cell.length_c   1.000
_cell.angle_alpha   90.00
_cell.angle_beta   90.00
_cell.angle_gamma   90.00
#
_symmetry.space_group_name_H-M   'P 1'
#
loop_
_entity.id
_entity.type
_entity.pdbx_description
1 polymer ?
#
loop_
_entity_poly.entity_id
_entity_poly.type
_entity_poly.pdbx_seq_one_letter_code
_entity_poly.pdbx_strand_id
1 'polypeptide(L)'
;MALASKVLWGEGLFLRPQHFQRQDQYHEARLHQTARALQPYSWGVAQLDWDLAALKNGSLRVNALSAIFRDGEVFDAPGSDLLPPPVDLEALPPTVQEVTFYAALPLLSSEGSNYRLASAGDGAASQARYQHALRATPDLFTEAAETEVAYLKKTVRLIADTEARGAHDCLPLIALRRSVTGAFEPAPSFMAPSLSIAAAPRLQHLLELLLEALQAKVSALHGHHREPSRNVIEFRSGDVSSFWLLHTASTAAAALMHYVRHPLLHPERLYETLLMLAGGLLSYSRHYTLASLPAYDHARPGACFEAIDGVIRELLDTVISSKYFAITLTEDKPCYHLGKLDSDRIDQHTTLYLAIRAAMPALELVDVAPLRIKVGAPDDVEQCVLSALPGVKLAHAPQVPAAIAVRPDTYYFALDNRGHLYEQMLKAQSISVYVPAGIRDLQLELIAVAA
;
A
#
# COMPACT_ATOMS: atom_id res chain seq x y z
N MET A 1 -25.98 -5.38 -22.41
CA MET A 1 -26.30 -5.64 -23.83
C MET A 1 -27.13 -6.90 -23.92
N ALA A 2 -28.17 -6.92 -24.74
CA ALA A 2 -28.83 -8.17 -25.13
C ALA A 2 -27.88 -8.97 -26.03
N LEU A 3 -27.87 -10.30 -25.90
CA LEU A 3 -27.14 -11.17 -26.83
C LEU A 3 -27.60 -10.89 -28.26
N ALA A 4 -26.66 -10.70 -29.18
CA ALA A 4 -26.99 -10.68 -30.60
C ALA A 4 -27.58 -12.03 -31.02
N SER A 5 -28.49 -12.02 -32.00
CA SER A 5 -29.10 -13.24 -32.51
C SER A 5 -28.12 -14.02 -33.38
N LYS A 6 -28.14 -15.36 -33.29
CA LYS A 6 -27.32 -16.23 -34.13
C LYS A 6 -27.86 -16.23 -35.57
N VAL A 7 -26.96 -16.07 -36.54
CA VAL A 7 -27.30 -16.13 -37.98
C VAL A 7 -27.60 -17.58 -38.40
N LEU A 8 -28.69 -17.77 -39.17
CA LEU A 8 -29.03 -19.04 -39.80
C LEU A 8 -28.36 -19.14 -41.17
N TRP A 9 -27.54 -20.18 -41.37
CA TRP A 9 -26.92 -20.52 -42.65
C TRP A 9 -27.72 -21.61 -43.35
N GLY A 10 -28.68 -21.20 -44.18
CA GLY A 10 -29.51 -22.11 -44.98
C GLY A 10 -28.98 -22.32 -46.39
N GLU A 11 -29.38 -23.43 -47.01
CA GLU A 11 -29.09 -23.70 -48.42
C GLU A 11 -29.70 -22.61 -49.32
N GLY A 12 -28.96 -22.18 -50.35
CA GLY A 12 -29.41 -21.16 -51.30
C GLY A 12 -29.36 -19.72 -50.78
N LEU A 13 -28.79 -19.46 -49.59
CA LEU A 13 -28.64 -18.11 -49.04
C LEU A 13 -27.60 -17.30 -49.84
N PHE A 14 -28.00 -16.13 -50.35
CA PHE A 14 -27.08 -15.17 -50.97
C PHE A 14 -26.33 -14.35 -49.92
N LEU A 15 -24.99 -14.40 -49.96
CA LEU A 15 -24.12 -13.67 -49.03
C LEU A 15 -24.25 -12.16 -49.18
N ARG A 16 -24.24 -11.46 -48.04
CA ARG A 16 -24.31 -10.00 -47.92
C ARG A 16 -23.47 -9.57 -46.72
N PRO A 17 -22.95 -8.34 -46.67
CA PRO A 17 -22.13 -7.85 -45.56
C PRO A 17 -22.80 -8.01 -44.19
N GLN A 18 -24.12 -7.86 -44.13
CA GLN A 18 -24.89 -7.97 -42.89
C GLN A 18 -24.77 -9.36 -42.25
N HIS A 19 -24.63 -10.43 -43.04
CA HIS A 19 -24.48 -11.78 -42.49
C HIS A 19 -23.18 -11.91 -41.70
N PHE A 20 -22.08 -11.40 -42.25
CA PHE A 20 -20.77 -11.38 -41.58
C PHE A 20 -20.75 -10.44 -40.38
N GLN A 21 -21.27 -9.21 -40.53
CA GLN A 21 -21.35 -8.24 -39.43
C GLN A 21 -22.14 -8.76 -38.23
N ARG A 22 -23.27 -9.45 -38.46
CA ARG A 22 -24.08 -10.04 -37.39
C ARG A 22 -23.43 -11.29 -36.80
N GLN A 23 -22.73 -12.07 -37.61
CA GLN A 23 -21.95 -13.21 -37.11
C GLN A 23 -20.82 -12.72 -36.19
N ASP A 24 -20.06 -11.70 -36.59
CA ASP A 24 -18.98 -11.11 -35.79
C ASP A 24 -19.54 -10.57 -34.47
N GLN A 25 -20.59 -9.74 -34.52
CA GLN A 25 -21.25 -9.20 -33.33
C GLN A 25 -21.76 -10.31 -32.38
N TYR A 26 -22.27 -11.43 -32.91
CA TYR A 26 -22.68 -12.58 -32.10
C TYR A 26 -21.51 -13.21 -31.36
N HIS A 27 -20.39 -13.42 -32.04
CA HIS A 27 -19.19 -14.02 -31.43
C HIS A 27 -18.51 -13.09 -30.42
N GLU A 28 -18.40 -11.80 -30.74
CA GLU A 28 -17.87 -10.76 -29.85
C GLU A 28 -18.71 -10.64 -28.58
N ALA A 29 -20.05 -10.52 -28.71
CA ALA A 29 -20.94 -10.43 -27.55
C ALA A 29 -20.89 -11.68 -26.67
N ARG A 30 -20.82 -12.88 -27.28
CA ARG A 30 -20.69 -14.14 -26.55
C ARG A 30 -19.34 -14.23 -25.81
N LEU A 31 -18.25 -13.81 -26.43
CA LEU A 31 -16.92 -13.77 -25.82
C LEU A 31 -16.92 -12.81 -24.62
N HIS A 32 -17.41 -11.58 -24.81
CA HIS A 32 -17.49 -10.57 -23.76
C HIS A 32 -18.34 -11.05 -22.57
N GLN A 33 -19.51 -11.65 -22.84
CA GLN A 33 -20.36 -12.20 -21.77
C GLN A 33 -19.68 -13.33 -21.01
N THR A 34 -18.97 -14.22 -21.71
CA THR A 34 -18.22 -15.31 -21.07
C THR A 34 -17.08 -14.77 -20.22
N ALA A 35 -16.33 -13.77 -20.72
CA ALA A 35 -15.26 -13.11 -19.98
C ALA A 35 -15.80 -12.43 -18.70
N ARG A 36 -16.93 -11.73 -18.79
CA ARG A 36 -17.58 -11.09 -17.64
C ARG A 36 -18.12 -12.06 -16.60
N ALA A 37 -18.48 -13.27 -17.00
CA ALA A 37 -18.87 -14.32 -16.07
C ALA A 37 -17.68 -14.83 -15.24
N LEU A 38 -16.45 -14.71 -15.76
CA LEU A 38 -15.21 -15.08 -15.06
C LEU A 38 -14.63 -13.93 -14.23
N GLN A 39 -14.71 -12.70 -14.74
CA GLN A 39 -14.21 -11.49 -14.09
C GLN A 39 -15.18 -10.32 -14.35
N PRO A 40 -16.02 -9.92 -13.36
CA PRO A 40 -17.01 -8.84 -13.52
C PRO A 40 -16.42 -7.50 -13.97
N TYR A 41 -15.17 -7.22 -13.61
CA TYR A 41 -14.44 -6.00 -13.94
C TYR A 41 -13.46 -6.18 -15.10
N SER A 42 -13.82 -6.96 -16.13
CA SER A 42 -12.98 -7.20 -17.31
C SER A 42 -12.93 -6.02 -18.28
N TRP A 43 -12.73 -4.80 -17.77
CA TRP A 43 -12.59 -3.55 -18.52
C TRP A 43 -11.55 -2.67 -17.82
N GLY A 44 -10.96 -1.70 -18.53
CA GLY A 44 -9.91 -0.85 -17.99
C GLY A 44 -8.68 -0.80 -18.88
N VAL A 45 -7.64 -0.15 -18.39
CA VAL A 45 -6.35 0.03 -19.04
C VAL A 45 -5.51 -1.24 -18.88
N ALA A 46 -4.95 -1.73 -19.99
CA ALA A 46 -3.92 -2.78 -19.99
C ALA A 46 -2.51 -2.17 -20.12
N GLN A 47 -2.36 -1.11 -20.91
CA GLN A 47 -1.12 -0.38 -21.09
C GLN A 47 -1.44 1.09 -21.38
N LEU A 48 -0.70 2.01 -20.75
CA LEU A 48 -0.82 3.44 -20.99
C LEU A 48 0.56 4.10 -20.88
N ASP A 49 1.00 4.73 -21.96
CA ASP A 49 2.24 5.49 -22.03
C ASP A 49 1.98 6.91 -22.53
N TRP A 50 2.34 7.89 -21.72
CA TRP A 50 2.14 9.32 -21.98
C TRP A 50 3.43 9.98 -22.42
N ASP A 51 3.34 10.90 -23.38
CA ASP A 51 4.46 11.78 -23.72
C ASP A 51 4.58 12.91 -22.69
N LEU A 52 5.34 12.65 -21.62
CA LEU A 52 5.58 13.63 -20.55
C LEU A 52 6.38 14.85 -21.02
N ALA A 53 7.12 14.74 -22.13
CA ALA A 53 7.83 15.89 -22.70
C ALA A 53 6.86 16.83 -23.43
N ALA A 54 5.91 16.27 -24.20
CA ALA A 54 4.82 17.04 -24.80
C ALA A 54 3.92 17.68 -23.74
N LEU A 55 3.65 16.98 -22.64
CA LEU A 55 2.83 17.49 -21.53
C LEU A 55 3.42 18.78 -20.94
N LYS A 56 4.75 18.84 -20.75
CA LYS A 56 5.45 20.04 -20.28
C LYS A 56 5.32 21.23 -21.24
N ASN A 57 5.10 20.97 -22.52
CA ASN A 57 4.91 21.96 -23.57
C ASN A 57 3.41 22.23 -23.86
N GLY A 58 2.51 21.89 -22.94
CA GLY A 58 1.08 22.19 -23.08
C GLY A 58 0.31 21.26 -24.02
N SER A 59 0.87 20.12 -24.42
CA SER A 59 0.18 19.16 -25.29
C SER A 59 0.02 17.79 -24.62
N LEU A 60 -1.21 17.29 -24.53
CA LEU A 60 -1.50 15.96 -24.02
C LEU A 60 -1.48 14.94 -25.15
N ARG A 61 -0.47 14.08 -25.15
CA ARG A 61 -0.25 13.07 -26.20
C ARG A 61 0.05 11.69 -25.60
N VAL A 62 -0.56 10.67 -26.20
CA VAL A 62 -0.34 9.25 -25.88
C VAL A 62 0.68 8.65 -26.86
N ASN A 63 1.63 7.88 -26.33
CA ASN A 63 2.58 7.08 -27.12
C ASN A 63 2.06 5.66 -27.36
N ALA A 64 1.39 5.08 -26.36
CA ALA A 64 0.72 3.80 -26.47
C ALA A 64 -0.50 3.74 -25.54
N LEU A 65 -1.59 3.15 -26.00
CA LEU A 65 -2.79 2.88 -25.22
C LEU A 65 -3.39 1.54 -25.64
N SER A 66 -3.42 0.60 -24.71
CA SER A 66 -4.16 -0.65 -24.81
C SER A 66 -5.20 -0.70 -23.70
N ALA A 67 -6.46 -0.91 -24.03
CA ALA A 67 -7.56 -0.88 -23.09
C ALA A 67 -8.74 -1.74 -23.55
N ILE A 68 -9.57 -2.15 -22.59
CA ILE A 68 -10.86 -2.80 -22.84
C ILE A 68 -11.97 -1.87 -22.33
N PHE A 69 -12.90 -1.50 -23.20
CA PHE A 69 -14.07 -0.68 -22.86
C PHE A 69 -15.15 -1.52 -22.14
N ARG A 70 -16.13 -0.85 -21.54
CA ARG A 70 -17.15 -1.53 -20.72
C ARG A 70 -18.09 -2.39 -21.56
N ASP A 71 -18.25 -2.04 -22.84
CA ASP A 71 -18.98 -2.82 -23.83
C ASP A 71 -18.19 -4.03 -24.38
N GLY A 72 -16.91 -4.16 -24.00
CA GLY A 72 -16.04 -5.27 -24.40
C GLY A 72 -15.11 -4.97 -25.57
N GLU A 73 -15.18 -3.78 -26.17
CA GLU A 73 -14.28 -3.42 -27.27
C GLU A 73 -12.83 -3.35 -26.77
N VAL A 74 -11.94 -4.03 -27.49
CA VAL A 74 -10.50 -3.93 -27.27
C VAL A 74 -9.95 -2.82 -28.18
N PHE A 75 -9.29 -1.85 -27.57
CA PHE A 75 -8.56 -0.80 -28.26
C PHE A 75 -7.06 -1.00 -28.04
N ASP A 76 -6.29 -0.94 -29.12
CA ASP A 76 -4.84 -1.12 -29.06
C ASP A 76 -4.15 -0.21 -30.08
N ALA A 77 -3.52 0.86 -29.60
CA ALA A 77 -2.78 1.82 -30.42
C ALA A 77 -1.35 1.98 -29.87
N PRO A 78 -0.32 2.02 -30.74
CA PRO A 78 -0.38 2.14 -32.19
C PRO A 78 -0.48 0.81 -32.96
N GLY A 79 -0.73 -0.31 -32.30
CA GLY A 79 -0.77 -1.64 -32.92
C GLY A 79 -1.91 -1.81 -33.91
N SER A 80 -3.08 -2.21 -33.43
CA SER A 80 -4.26 -2.44 -34.28
C SER A 80 -5.03 -1.16 -34.64
N ASP A 81 -4.85 -0.06 -33.91
CA ASP A 81 -5.60 1.19 -34.01
C ASP A 81 -4.69 2.42 -34.08
N LEU A 82 -5.26 3.58 -34.44
CA LEU A 82 -4.53 4.84 -34.45
C LEU A 82 -4.53 5.45 -33.05
N LEU A 83 -3.43 6.13 -32.70
CA LEU A 83 -3.35 6.90 -31.47
C LEU A 83 -4.40 8.02 -31.48
N PRO A 84 -5.04 8.31 -30.33
CA PRO A 84 -5.92 9.46 -30.21
C PRO A 84 -5.19 10.76 -30.60
N PRO A 85 -5.89 11.72 -31.25
CA PRO A 85 -5.28 13.00 -31.57
C PRO A 85 -4.84 13.73 -30.29
N PRO A 86 -3.71 14.45 -30.33
CA PRO A 86 -3.23 15.19 -29.17
C PRO A 86 -4.21 16.32 -28.79
N VAL A 87 -4.31 16.61 -27.50
CA VAL A 87 -5.12 17.71 -26.99
C VAL A 87 -4.21 18.89 -26.66
N ASP A 88 -4.59 20.07 -27.14
CA ASP A 88 -3.96 21.32 -26.75
C ASP A 88 -4.50 21.76 -25.38
N LEU A 89 -3.64 21.75 -24.36
CA LEU A 89 -3.99 22.15 -23.00
C LEU A 89 -3.96 23.67 -22.81
N GLU A 90 -3.31 24.41 -23.71
CA GLU A 90 -3.32 25.88 -23.67
C GLU A 90 -4.68 26.46 -24.06
N ALA A 91 -5.46 25.70 -24.83
CA ALA A 91 -6.83 26.05 -25.19
C ALA A 91 -7.82 25.95 -24.01
N LEU A 92 -7.43 25.30 -22.89
CA LEU A 92 -8.29 25.20 -21.71
C LEU A 92 -8.39 26.56 -20.98
N PRO A 93 -9.58 26.94 -20.46
CA PRO A 93 -9.74 28.19 -19.73
C PRO A 93 -8.80 28.27 -18.50
N PRO A 94 -8.25 29.45 -18.19
CA PRO A 94 -7.34 29.62 -17.05
C PRO A 94 -7.99 29.35 -15.68
N THR A 95 -9.32 29.30 -15.62
CA THR A 95 -10.09 28.91 -14.42
C THR A 95 -10.00 27.43 -14.11
N VAL A 96 -9.63 26.58 -15.08
CA VAL A 96 -9.50 25.13 -14.90
C VAL A 96 -8.17 24.82 -14.23
N GLN A 97 -8.22 24.53 -12.93
CA GLN A 97 -7.06 24.15 -12.13
C GLN A 97 -6.83 22.64 -12.14
N GLU A 98 -7.90 21.84 -12.27
CA GLU A 98 -7.85 20.39 -12.37
C GLU A 98 -8.79 19.92 -13.48
N VAL A 99 -8.36 18.90 -14.24
CA VAL A 99 -9.13 18.31 -15.34
C VAL A 99 -8.79 16.84 -15.50
N THR A 100 -9.81 16.01 -15.65
CA THR A 100 -9.66 14.58 -15.96
C THR A 100 -9.91 14.33 -17.44
N PHE A 101 -8.99 13.63 -18.10
CA PHE A 101 -9.12 13.20 -19.48
C PHE A 101 -9.52 11.73 -19.58
N TYR A 102 -10.44 11.46 -20.50
CA TYR A 102 -11.00 10.15 -20.77
C TYR A 102 -10.67 9.73 -22.19
N ALA A 103 -10.37 8.45 -22.40
CA ALA A 103 -10.56 7.83 -23.71
C ALA A 103 -12.05 7.65 -23.95
N ALA A 104 -12.56 8.29 -25.00
CA ALA A 104 -13.95 8.22 -25.42
C ALA A 104 -14.04 7.45 -26.74
N LEU A 105 -14.73 6.31 -26.68
CA LEU A 105 -15.08 5.50 -27.84
C LEU A 105 -16.56 5.74 -28.18
N PRO A 106 -16.93 6.12 -29.41
CA PRO A 106 -18.33 6.28 -29.76
C PRO A 106 -19.13 4.98 -29.58
N LEU A 107 -20.35 5.09 -29.06
CA LEU A 107 -21.24 3.95 -28.88
C LEU A 107 -21.61 3.34 -30.24
N LEU A 108 -21.73 2.01 -30.28
CA LEU A 108 -22.18 1.30 -31.48
C LEU A 108 -23.69 1.53 -31.69
N SER A 109 -24.05 2.14 -32.81
CA SER A 109 -25.44 2.38 -33.22
C SER A 109 -26.07 1.13 -33.85
N SER A 110 -27.29 0.78 -33.43
CA SER A 110 -28.09 -0.29 -34.04
C SER A 110 -28.66 0.08 -35.41
N GLU A 111 -28.88 1.38 -35.63
CA GLU A 111 -29.51 1.96 -36.83
C GLU A 111 -28.52 2.15 -37.98
N GLY A 112 -27.24 1.83 -37.77
CA GLY A 112 -26.15 2.05 -38.73
C GLY A 112 -25.37 3.34 -38.46
N SER A 113 -24.61 3.80 -39.47
CA SER A 113 -23.70 4.96 -39.37
C SER A 113 -22.49 4.77 -38.42
N ASN A 114 -22.06 3.52 -38.21
CA ASN A 114 -20.90 3.19 -37.36
C ASN A 114 -19.54 3.42 -38.03
N TYR A 115 -19.53 3.77 -39.32
CA TYR A 115 -18.34 3.85 -40.16
C TYR A 115 -18.32 5.14 -40.97
N ARG A 116 -17.13 5.70 -41.18
CA ARG A 116 -16.89 6.79 -42.14
C ARG A 116 -15.65 6.53 -43.00
N LEU A 117 -15.68 7.08 -44.22
CA LEU A 117 -14.49 7.22 -45.05
C LEU A 117 -13.67 8.40 -44.51
N ALA A 118 -12.36 8.22 -44.33
CA ALA A 118 -11.49 9.30 -43.88
C ALA A 118 -11.29 10.31 -45.02
N SER A 119 -12.00 11.45 -44.97
CA SER A 119 -11.76 12.59 -45.86
C SER A 119 -10.78 13.57 -45.23
N ALA A 120 -9.84 14.09 -46.02
CA ALA A 120 -8.90 15.12 -45.59
C ALA A 120 -9.66 16.43 -45.31
N GLY A 121 -9.80 16.81 -44.03
CA GLY A 121 -10.31 18.13 -43.63
C GLY A 121 -11.42 18.14 -42.57
N ASP A 122 -12.01 17.00 -42.19
CA ASP A 122 -13.10 17.01 -41.19
C ASP A 122 -12.56 17.08 -39.74
N GLY A 123 -12.32 18.31 -39.29
CA GLY A 123 -12.07 18.67 -37.89
C GLY A 123 -13.33 18.64 -37.00
N ALA A 124 -14.44 18.06 -37.46
CA ALA A 124 -15.68 17.99 -36.68
C ALA A 124 -15.73 16.74 -35.78
N ALA A 125 -16.43 16.88 -34.65
CA ALA A 125 -16.69 15.82 -33.67
C ALA A 125 -17.41 14.61 -34.32
N SER A 126 -16.64 13.65 -34.83
CA SER A 126 -17.16 12.44 -35.48
C SER A 126 -17.70 11.47 -34.44
N GLN A 127 -18.99 11.15 -34.56
CA GLN A 127 -19.68 10.16 -33.75
C GLN A 127 -19.56 8.72 -34.29
N ALA A 128 -18.94 8.51 -35.46
CA ALA A 128 -18.74 7.16 -36.00
C ALA A 128 -17.65 6.42 -35.22
N ARG A 129 -17.97 5.21 -34.72
CA ARG A 129 -17.07 4.35 -33.93
C ARG A 129 -15.85 3.86 -34.70
N TYR A 130 -16.00 3.66 -36.02
CA TYR A 130 -14.93 3.15 -36.88
C TYR A 130 -14.62 4.11 -38.03
N GLN A 131 -13.36 4.07 -38.47
CA GLN A 131 -12.89 4.71 -39.69
C GLN A 131 -12.17 3.73 -40.62
N HIS A 132 -12.19 4.06 -41.89
CA HIS A 132 -11.53 3.33 -42.97
C HIS A 132 -10.00 3.40 -42.91
N ALA A 133 -9.32 2.26 -43.05
CA ALA A 133 -7.89 2.20 -43.34
C ALA A 133 -7.56 1.07 -44.32
N LEU A 134 -7.02 1.41 -45.49
CA LEU A 134 -6.43 0.41 -46.39
C LEU A 134 -5.08 -0.03 -45.86
N ARG A 135 -4.83 -1.34 -45.88
CA ARG A 135 -3.54 -1.92 -45.52
C ARG A 135 -3.21 -3.05 -46.48
N ALA A 136 -2.01 -2.98 -47.04
CA ALA A 136 -1.41 -4.09 -47.77
C ALA A 136 -1.34 -5.31 -46.84
N THR A 137 -1.93 -6.42 -47.26
CA THR A 137 -2.13 -7.63 -46.45
C THR A 137 -1.58 -8.83 -47.20
N PRO A 138 -0.56 -9.51 -46.65
CA PRO A 138 0.00 -10.70 -47.26
C PRO A 138 -0.95 -11.88 -47.13
N ASP A 139 -0.90 -12.80 -48.09
CA ASP A 139 -1.51 -14.11 -47.96
C ASP A 139 -0.66 -14.99 -47.03
N LEU A 140 -1.31 -15.64 -46.06
CA LEU A 140 -0.65 -16.45 -45.05
C LEU A 140 -0.52 -17.93 -45.44
N PHE A 141 -1.23 -18.39 -46.48
CA PHE A 141 -1.37 -19.84 -46.73
C PHE A 141 -0.94 -20.31 -48.12
N THR A 142 -1.15 -19.51 -49.18
CA THR A 142 -0.99 -19.96 -50.56
C THR A 142 0.08 -19.21 -51.35
N GLU A 143 0.89 -18.36 -50.67
CA GLU A 143 1.91 -17.50 -51.28
C GLU A 143 1.34 -16.56 -52.37
N ALA A 144 0.04 -16.24 -52.29
CA ALA A 144 -0.57 -15.30 -53.21
C ALA A 144 0.00 -13.89 -53.03
N ALA A 145 -0.09 -13.08 -54.08
CA ALA A 145 0.37 -11.70 -54.05
C ALA A 145 -0.37 -10.91 -52.96
N GLU A 146 0.37 -10.00 -52.31
CA GLU A 146 -0.19 -9.06 -51.35
C GLU A 146 -1.32 -8.24 -51.98
N THR A 147 -2.38 -7.98 -51.20
CA THR A 147 -3.52 -7.19 -51.65
C THR A 147 -3.91 -6.13 -50.62
N GLU A 148 -4.49 -5.02 -51.06
CA GLU A 148 -5.02 -4.01 -50.16
C GLU A 148 -6.36 -4.46 -49.58
N VAL A 149 -6.41 -4.60 -48.25
CA VAL A 149 -7.64 -4.91 -47.52
C VAL A 149 -8.08 -3.67 -46.73
N ALA A 150 -9.38 -3.39 -46.77
CA ALA A 150 -9.99 -2.31 -45.99
C ALA A 150 -10.28 -2.81 -44.56
N TYR A 151 -9.60 -2.23 -43.58
CA TYR A 151 -9.81 -2.49 -42.16
C TYR A 151 -10.58 -1.35 -41.49
N LEU A 152 -11.29 -1.70 -40.42
CA LEU A 152 -11.89 -0.76 -39.49
C LEU A 152 -10.91 -0.43 -38.37
N LYS A 153 -10.69 0.86 -38.11
CA LYS A 153 -9.92 1.37 -36.97
C LYS A 153 -10.85 2.11 -36.02
N LYS A 154 -10.76 1.88 -34.70
CA LYS A 154 -11.60 2.60 -33.74
C LYS A 154 -11.19 4.07 -33.65
N THR A 155 -12.17 4.93 -33.41
CA THR A 155 -12.00 6.39 -33.36
C THR A 155 -11.98 6.92 -31.93
N VAL A 156 -11.06 6.43 -31.10
CA VAL A 156 -10.90 6.91 -29.71
C VAL A 156 -10.39 8.35 -29.70
N ARG A 157 -10.99 9.17 -28.85
CA ARG A 157 -10.59 10.57 -28.61
C ARG A 157 -10.31 10.80 -27.14
N LEU A 158 -9.44 11.77 -26.85
CA LEU A 158 -9.30 12.30 -25.50
C LEU A 158 -10.31 13.41 -25.31
N ILE A 159 -11.19 13.28 -24.32
CA ILE A 159 -12.16 14.30 -23.94
C ILE A 159 -12.00 14.65 -22.46
N ALA A 160 -12.22 15.92 -22.11
CA ALA A 160 -12.19 16.38 -20.73
C ALA A 160 -13.49 15.99 -19.98
N ASP A 161 -13.44 15.94 -18.65
CA ASP A 161 -14.63 15.78 -17.78
C ASP A 161 -15.69 16.88 -17.97
N THR A 162 -15.27 18.05 -18.45
CA THR A 162 -16.15 19.19 -18.79
C THR A 162 -16.97 18.97 -20.07
N GLU A 163 -16.60 18.00 -20.91
CA GLU A 163 -17.31 17.70 -22.16
C GLU A 163 -18.44 16.68 -21.98
N ALA A 164 -19.44 16.72 -22.87
CA ALA A 164 -20.57 15.80 -22.84
C ALA A 164 -20.15 14.37 -23.22
N ARG A 165 -20.36 13.41 -22.29
CA ARG A 165 -19.92 12.00 -22.43
C ARG A 165 -20.99 11.04 -22.97
N GLY A 166 -22.27 11.43 -23.01
CA GLY A 166 -23.39 10.49 -23.20
C GLY A 166 -23.41 9.68 -24.50
N ALA A 167 -22.71 10.14 -25.56
CA ALA A 167 -22.60 9.44 -26.83
C ALA A 167 -21.39 8.47 -26.91
N HIS A 168 -20.62 8.35 -25.84
CA HIS A 168 -19.37 7.60 -25.80
C HIS A 168 -19.35 6.63 -24.61
N ASP A 169 -18.67 5.50 -24.79
CA ASP A 169 -18.13 4.75 -23.65
C ASP A 169 -16.80 5.40 -23.26
N CYS A 170 -16.66 5.75 -21.97
CA CYS A 170 -15.57 6.57 -21.47
C CYS A 170 -14.75 5.84 -20.41
N LEU A 171 -13.43 5.79 -20.64
CA LEU A 171 -12.46 5.26 -19.71
C LEU A 171 -11.55 6.39 -19.20
N PRO A 172 -11.57 6.74 -17.90
CA PRO A 172 -10.66 7.76 -17.37
C PRO A 172 -9.21 7.29 -17.47
N LEU A 173 -8.33 8.13 -18.01
CA LEU A 173 -6.93 7.79 -18.26
C LEU A 173 -5.93 8.59 -17.42
N ILE A 174 -6.20 9.87 -17.17
CA ILE A 174 -5.32 10.75 -16.41
C ILE A 174 -6.11 11.92 -15.83
N ALA A 175 -5.77 12.35 -14.62
CA ALA A 175 -6.13 13.68 -14.14
C ALA A 175 -4.89 14.57 -14.13
N LEU A 176 -5.06 15.81 -14.54
CA LEU A 176 -4.03 16.83 -14.57
C LEU A 176 -4.39 17.93 -13.60
N ARG A 177 -3.38 18.51 -12.95
CA ARG A 177 -3.50 19.74 -12.16
C ARG A 177 -2.54 20.80 -12.70
N ARG A 178 -2.94 22.05 -12.62
CA ARG A 178 -2.10 23.19 -13.00
C ARG A 178 -1.15 23.50 -11.85
N SER A 179 0.14 23.53 -12.15
CA SER A 179 1.19 23.89 -11.19
C SER A 179 1.22 25.40 -10.94
N VAL A 180 1.99 25.83 -9.95
CA VAL A 180 2.25 27.25 -9.68
C VAL A 180 2.93 27.98 -10.84
N THR A 181 3.63 27.27 -11.72
CA THR A 181 4.24 27.84 -12.94
C THR A 181 3.26 27.97 -14.09
N GLY A 182 2.02 27.47 -13.91
CA GLY A 182 0.98 27.46 -14.93
C GLY A 182 1.02 26.25 -15.87
N ALA A 183 2.03 25.38 -15.76
CA ALA A 183 2.10 24.14 -16.55
C ALA A 183 1.19 23.05 -15.98
N PHE A 184 0.72 22.12 -16.80
CA PHE A 184 -0.04 20.97 -16.33
C PHE A 184 0.89 19.81 -15.94
N GLU A 185 0.58 19.17 -14.82
CA GLU A 185 1.26 17.97 -14.34
C GLU A 185 0.24 16.88 -13.96
N PRO A 186 0.61 15.59 -14.02
CA PRO A 186 -0.26 14.52 -13.57
C PRO A 186 -0.62 14.66 -12.09
N ALA A 187 -1.91 14.55 -11.77
CA ALA A 187 -2.37 14.54 -10.39
C ALA A 187 -1.86 13.27 -9.68
N PRO A 188 -1.07 13.37 -8.60
CA PRO A 188 -0.42 12.21 -8.00
C PRO A 188 -1.39 11.13 -7.50
N SER A 189 -2.57 11.52 -7.00
CA SER A 189 -3.59 10.61 -6.45
C SER A 189 -4.41 9.88 -7.51
N PHE A 190 -4.34 10.29 -8.76
CA PHE A 190 -5.15 9.67 -9.80
C PHE A 190 -4.63 8.25 -10.13
N MET A 191 -5.58 7.33 -10.30
CA MET A 191 -5.34 5.97 -10.75
C MET A 191 -6.43 5.59 -11.74
N ALA A 192 -6.03 5.18 -12.94
CA ALA A 192 -6.97 4.68 -13.95
C ALA A 192 -7.54 3.32 -13.53
N PRO A 193 -8.79 2.98 -13.93
CA PRO A 193 -9.28 1.60 -13.92
C PRO A 193 -8.33 0.73 -14.73
N SER A 194 -7.78 -0.30 -14.11
CA SER A 194 -6.69 -1.11 -14.70
C SER A 194 -7.03 -2.59 -14.64
N LEU A 195 -6.69 -3.30 -15.72
CA LEU A 195 -6.90 -4.74 -15.85
C LEU A 195 -5.86 -5.55 -15.07
N SER A 196 -4.75 -4.93 -14.69
CA SER A 196 -3.67 -5.54 -13.93
C SER A 196 -3.03 -4.53 -12.97
N ILE A 197 -2.35 -5.04 -11.93
CA ILE A 197 -1.55 -4.20 -11.02
C ILE A 197 -0.42 -3.50 -11.79
N ALA A 198 0.20 -4.17 -12.75
CA ALA A 198 1.27 -3.62 -13.61
C ALA A 198 0.80 -2.39 -14.41
N ALA A 199 -0.47 -2.37 -14.82
CA ALA A 199 -1.06 -1.24 -15.53
C ALA A 199 -1.39 -0.04 -14.61
N ALA A 200 -1.14 -0.14 -13.30
CA ALA A 200 -1.35 0.92 -12.32
C ALA A 200 -0.06 1.13 -11.48
N PRO A 201 0.93 1.89 -11.98
CA PRO A 201 2.22 2.08 -11.29
C PRO A 201 2.10 2.57 -9.84
N ARG A 202 1.14 3.48 -9.57
CA ARG A 202 0.84 3.96 -8.20
C ARG A 202 0.42 2.81 -7.28
N LEU A 203 -0.42 1.89 -7.77
CA LEU A 203 -0.88 0.75 -6.99
C LEU A 203 0.28 -0.21 -6.67
N GLN A 204 1.14 -0.45 -7.65
CA GLN A 204 2.33 -1.26 -7.44
C GLN A 204 3.24 -0.65 -6.35
N HIS A 205 3.47 0.66 -6.41
CA HIS A 205 4.27 1.35 -5.40
C HIS A 205 3.64 1.29 -4.00
N LEU A 206 2.32 1.51 -3.88
CA LEU A 206 1.60 1.39 -2.61
C LEU A 206 1.73 -0.04 -2.03
N LEU A 207 1.60 -1.06 -2.88
CA LEU A 207 1.75 -2.46 -2.49
C LEU A 207 3.17 -2.77 -1.99
N GLU A 208 4.20 -2.29 -2.68
CA GLU A 208 5.60 -2.46 -2.28
C GLU A 208 5.87 -1.82 -0.91
N LEU A 209 5.46 -0.56 -0.72
CA LEU A 209 5.61 0.14 0.56
C LEU A 209 4.85 -0.52 1.71
N LEU A 210 3.65 -1.05 1.44
CA LEU A 210 2.89 -1.78 2.45
C LEU A 210 3.56 -3.10 2.82
N LEU A 211 4.09 -3.82 1.83
CA LEU A 211 4.82 -5.07 2.06
C LEU A 211 6.08 -4.83 2.90
N GLU A 212 6.83 -3.76 2.62
CA GLU A 212 7.98 -3.34 3.43
C GLU A 212 7.59 -3.06 4.88
N ALA A 213 6.52 -2.29 5.09
CA ALA A 213 6.01 -1.98 6.43
C ALA A 213 5.59 -3.26 7.19
N LEU A 214 4.92 -4.19 6.53
CA LEU A 214 4.53 -5.48 7.11
C LEU A 214 5.75 -6.35 7.44
N GLN A 215 6.76 -6.42 6.56
CA GLN A 215 7.99 -7.18 6.81
C GLN A 215 8.80 -6.60 7.97
N ALA A 216 8.89 -5.26 8.06
CA ALA A 216 9.48 -4.59 9.21
C ALA A 216 8.70 -4.93 10.49
N LYS A 217 7.36 -4.96 10.42
CA LYS A 217 6.50 -5.34 11.54
C LYS A 217 6.74 -6.77 12.01
N VAL A 218 6.75 -7.71 11.08
CA VAL A 218 6.99 -9.14 11.33
C VAL A 218 8.37 -9.33 11.95
N SER A 219 9.39 -8.64 11.44
CA SER A 219 10.76 -8.70 11.97
C SER A 219 10.84 -8.15 13.39
N ALA A 220 10.19 -7.01 13.66
CA ALA A 220 10.11 -6.43 14.98
C ALA A 220 9.42 -7.38 15.96
N LEU A 221 8.29 -7.98 15.59
CA LEU A 221 7.56 -8.92 16.43
C LEU A 221 8.37 -10.19 16.73
N HIS A 222 9.05 -10.77 15.73
CA HIS A 222 9.98 -11.88 15.96
C HIS A 222 11.08 -11.53 16.96
N GLY A 223 11.65 -10.32 16.90
CA GLY A 223 12.68 -9.86 17.84
C GLY A 223 12.21 -9.75 19.30
N HIS A 224 10.90 -9.62 19.54
CA HIS A 224 10.34 -9.61 20.90
C HIS A 224 10.13 -11.01 21.48
N HIS A 225 10.10 -12.05 20.63
CA HIS A 225 9.83 -13.41 21.06
C HIS A 225 11.10 -14.15 21.46
N ARG A 226 10.98 -15.00 22.48
CA ARG A 226 12.11 -15.77 23.02
C ARG A 226 12.46 -16.93 22.11
N GLU A 227 13.75 -17.13 21.91
CA GLU A 227 14.34 -18.24 21.17
C GLU A 227 15.23 -19.09 22.10
N PRO A 228 14.64 -19.91 23.01
CA PRO A 228 15.39 -20.70 23.98
C PRO A 228 16.31 -21.76 23.35
N SER A 229 16.03 -22.18 22.13
CA SER A 229 16.93 -22.97 21.29
C SER A 229 16.85 -22.47 19.86
N ARG A 230 17.96 -22.61 19.11
CA ARG A 230 18.08 -22.14 17.73
C ARG A 230 16.90 -22.66 16.89
N ASN A 231 16.10 -21.72 16.36
CA ASN A 231 14.89 -21.91 15.55
C ASN A 231 13.63 -22.44 16.27
N VAL A 232 13.54 -22.37 17.60
CA VAL A 232 12.30 -22.69 18.33
C VAL A 232 11.80 -21.45 19.05
N ILE A 233 10.62 -20.96 18.64
CA ILE A 233 9.96 -19.82 19.26
C ILE A 233 8.99 -20.34 20.35
N GLU A 234 9.13 -19.85 21.58
CA GLU A 234 8.23 -20.18 22.69
C GLU A 234 7.23 -19.03 22.90
N PHE A 235 5.93 -19.36 22.93
CA PHE A 235 4.85 -18.42 23.25
C PHE A 235 4.24 -18.77 24.61
N ARG A 236 4.05 -17.77 25.48
CA ARG A 236 3.38 -17.92 26.78
C ARG A 236 2.01 -17.25 26.77
N SER A 237 1.24 -17.43 27.84
CA SER A 237 -0.12 -16.87 27.98
C SER A 237 -0.17 -15.34 27.87
N GLY A 238 0.91 -14.62 28.18
CA GLY A 238 1.01 -13.18 27.99
C GLY A 238 1.27 -12.72 26.54
N ASP A 239 1.72 -13.63 25.68
CA ASP A 239 2.15 -13.30 24.31
C ASP A 239 1.02 -13.43 23.28
N VAL A 240 -0.19 -13.81 23.70
CA VAL A 240 -1.30 -14.16 22.81
C VAL A 240 -1.63 -13.04 21.82
N SER A 241 -1.66 -11.78 22.27
CA SER A 241 -1.91 -10.63 21.41
C SER A 241 -0.82 -10.44 20.35
N SER A 242 0.46 -10.57 20.75
CA SER A 242 1.62 -10.46 19.85
C SER A 242 1.67 -11.61 18.85
N PHE A 243 1.36 -12.84 19.30
CA PHE A 243 1.25 -14.02 18.47
C PHE A 243 0.21 -13.83 17.36
N TRP A 244 -1.01 -13.39 17.71
CA TRP A 244 -2.07 -13.17 16.71
C TRP A 244 -1.73 -12.03 15.74
N LEU A 245 -0.99 -11.01 16.19
CA LEU A 245 -0.56 -9.92 15.32
C LEU A 245 0.51 -10.40 14.35
N LEU A 246 1.50 -11.15 14.87
CA LEU A 246 2.55 -11.77 14.07
C LEU A 246 1.95 -12.73 13.04
N HIS A 247 0.97 -13.55 13.44
CA HIS A 247 0.24 -14.44 12.54
C HIS A 247 -0.45 -13.65 11.42
N THR A 248 -1.24 -12.64 11.78
CA THR A 248 -1.98 -11.80 10.83
C THR A 248 -1.03 -11.10 9.84
N ALA A 249 0.02 -10.45 10.35
CA ALA A 249 0.99 -9.73 9.53
C ALA A 249 1.80 -10.68 8.63
N SER A 250 2.24 -11.83 9.16
CA SER A 250 3.03 -12.80 8.38
C SER A 250 2.22 -13.45 7.26
N THR A 251 0.99 -13.88 7.56
CA THR A 251 0.10 -14.49 6.57
C THR A 251 -0.28 -13.47 5.48
N ALA A 252 -0.58 -12.23 5.87
CA ALA A 252 -0.86 -11.18 4.89
C ALA A 252 0.37 -10.81 4.05
N ALA A 253 1.55 -10.67 4.65
CA ALA A 253 2.79 -10.38 3.90
C ALA A 253 3.10 -11.49 2.87
N ALA A 254 2.91 -12.76 3.24
CA ALA A 254 3.06 -13.88 2.30
C ALA A 254 2.07 -13.80 1.13
N ALA A 255 0.81 -13.47 1.40
CA ALA A 255 -0.22 -13.30 0.37
C ALA A 255 0.07 -12.09 -0.54
N LEU A 256 0.44 -10.94 0.02
CA LEU A 256 0.74 -9.72 -0.73
C LEU A 256 1.99 -9.85 -1.60
N MET A 257 2.99 -10.62 -1.13
CA MET A 257 4.19 -10.94 -1.93
C MET A 257 3.86 -11.69 -3.23
N HIS A 258 2.77 -12.47 -3.27
CA HIS A 258 2.31 -13.10 -4.51
C HIS A 258 1.93 -12.04 -5.56
N TYR A 259 1.21 -10.99 -5.15
CA TYR A 259 0.78 -9.92 -6.07
C TYR A 259 1.94 -9.07 -6.57
N VAL A 260 2.97 -8.83 -5.75
CA VAL A 260 4.22 -8.19 -6.18
C VAL A 260 4.93 -9.02 -7.26
N ARG A 261 4.97 -10.36 -7.09
CA ARG A 261 5.61 -11.28 -8.05
C ARG A 261 4.79 -11.54 -9.30
N HIS A 262 3.47 -11.33 -9.23
CA HIS A 262 2.54 -11.57 -10.33
C HIS A 262 1.68 -10.31 -10.60
N PRO A 263 2.29 -9.22 -11.09
CA PRO A 263 1.60 -7.94 -11.24
C PRO A 263 0.58 -7.93 -12.39
N LEU A 264 0.50 -9.01 -13.18
CA LEU A 264 -0.54 -9.20 -14.20
C LEU A 264 -1.91 -9.55 -13.61
N LEU A 265 -1.99 -9.85 -12.30
CA LEU A 265 -3.26 -10.12 -11.63
C LEU A 265 -4.12 -8.86 -11.53
N HIS A 266 -5.44 -9.07 -11.56
CA HIS A 266 -6.42 -7.99 -11.50
C HIS A 266 -6.44 -7.31 -10.11
N PRO A 267 -6.51 -5.96 -10.04
CA PRO A 267 -6.47 -5.22 -8.76
C PRO A 267 -7.56 -5.61 -7.76
N GLU A 268 -8.75 -5.99 -8.21
CA GLU A 268 -9.85 -6.39 -7.32
C GLU A 268 -9.47 -7.56 -6.38
N ARG A 269 -8.68 -8.54 -6.85
CA ARG A 269 -8.21 -9.65 -6.02
C ARG A 269 -7.22 -9.20 -4.94
N LEU A 270 -6.37 -8.23 -5.28
CA LEU A 270 -5.51 -7.59 -4.30
C LEU A 270 -6.36 -6.87 -3.26
N TYR A 271 -7.42 -6.17 -3.67
CA TYR A 271 -8.32 -5.46 -2.76
C TYR A 271 -8.99 -6.41 -1.74
N GLU A 272 -9.47 -7.58 -2.19
CA GLU A 272 -9.97 -8.63 -1.30
C GLU A 272 -8.93 -9.04 -0.24
N THR A 273 -7.67 -9.17 -0.65
CA THR A 273 -6.56 -9.53 0.25
C THR A 273 -6.25 -8.42 1.27
N LEU A 274 -6.33 -7.16 0.85
CA LEU A 274 -6.16 -6.00 1.74
C LEU A 274 -7.31 -5.91 2.75
N LEU A 275 -8.56 -6.21 2.35
CA LEU A 275 -9.69 -6.28 3.26
C LEU A 275 -9.52 -7.36 4.32
N MET A 276 -9.00 -8.54 3.95
CA MET A 276 -8.70 -9.61 4.91
C MET A 276 -7.65 -9.17 5.95
N LEU A 277 -6.60 -8.47 5.51
CA LEU A 277 -5.60 -7.90 6.41
C LEU A 277 -6.22 -6.86 7.34
N ALA A 278 -6.95 -5.88 6.80
CA ALA A 278 -7.60 -4.84 7.60
C ALA A 278 -8.56 -5.47 8.63
N GLY A 279 -9.39 -6.43 8.21
CA GLY A 279 -10.30 -7.16 9.09
C GLY A 279 -9.59 -7.91 10.23
N GLY A 280 -8.45 -8.54 9.94
CA GLY A 280 -7.61 -9.18 10.96
C GLY A 280 -7.02 -8.17 11.96
N LEU A 281 -6.66 -6.97 11.51
CA LEU A 281 -6.11 -5.93 12.39
C LEU A 281 -7.18 -5.21 13.25
N LEU A 282 -8.46 -5.26 12.86
CA LEU A 282 -9.55 -4.66 13.64
C LEU A 282 -9.70 -5.25 15.05
N SER A 283 -9.18 -6.45 15.34
CA SER A 283 -9.22 -6.99 16.70
C SER A 283 -8.40 -6.18 17.71
N TYR A 284 -7.51 -5.30 17.24
CA TYR A 284 -6.57 -4.54 18.06
C TYR A 284 -6.94 -3.06 18.22
N SER A 285 -7.97 -2.58 17.53
CA SER A 285 -8.37 -1.18 17.57
C SER A 285 -9.89 -1.05 17.57
N ARG A 286 -10.39 -0.03 18.27
CA ARG A 286 -11.80 0.37 18.22
C ARG A 286 -12.03 1.61 17.35
N HIS A 287 -10.98 2.14 16.74
CA HIS A 287 -11.07 3.32 15.89
C HIS A 287 -11.91 3.06 14.64
N TYR A 288 -11.80 1.85 14.11
CA TYR A 288 -12.52 1.37 12.94
C TYR A 288 -13.47 0.22 13.31
N THR A 289 -14.51 0.04 12.50
CA THR A 289 -15.44 -1.09 12.58
C THR A 289 -15.50 -1.80 11.24
N LEU A 290 -16.13 -2.98 11.16
CA LEU A 290 -16.31 -3.65 9.85
C LEU A 290 -17.07 -2.77 8.85
N ALA A 291 -18.01 -1.94 9.32
CA ALA A 291 -18.78 -1.03 8.47
C ALA A 291 -17.98 0.18 7.98
N SER A 292 -16.81 0.47 8.58
CA SER A 292 -15.94 1.55 8.10
C SER A 292 -14.96 1.11 7.01
N LEU A 293 -14.87 -0.19 6.70
CA LEU A 293 -14.00 -0.65 5.63
C LEU A 293 -14.55 -0.18 4.27
N PRO A 294 -13.70 0.40 3.39
CA PRO A 294 -14.14 0.89 2.10
C PRO A 294 -14.60 -0.26 1.18
N ALA A 295 -15.48 0.07 0.23
CA ALA A 295 -15.92 -0.84 -0.82
C ALA A 295 -15.08 -0.64 -2.09
N TYR A 296 -14.89 -1.72 -2.85
CA TYR A 296 -14.18 -1.65 -4.13
C TYR A 296 -15.01 -0.93 -5.19
N ASP A 297 -14.47 0.15 -5.76
CA ASP A 297 -15.01 0.85 -6.93
C ASP A 297 -13.98 0.82 -8.06
N HIS A 298 -14.15 -0.10 -9.01
CA HIS A 298 -13.25 -0.24 -10.15
C HIS A 298 -13.19 1.01 -11.03
N ALA A 299 -14.24 1.84 -11.05
CA ALA A 299 -14.25 3.07 -11.83
C ALA A 299 -13.41 4.18 -11.17
N ARG A 300 -13.14 4.07 -9.87
CA ARG A 300 -12.34 5.02 -9.08
C ARG A 300 -11.38 4.26 -8.15
N PRO A 301 -10.41 3.51 -8.70
CA PRO A 301 -9.58 2.62 -7.90
C PRO A 301 -8.68 3.39 -6.92
N GLY A 302 -8.21 4.58 -7.29
CA GLY A 302 -7.33 5.41 -6.45
C GLY A 302 -7.90 5.66 -5.05
N ALA A 303 -9.13 6.18 -4.97
CA ALA A 303 -9.78 6.46 -3.70
C ALA A 303 -9.99 5.21 -2.84
N CYS A 304 -10.29 4.06 -3.46
CA CYS A 304 -10.52 2.81 -2.75
C CYS A 304 -9.23 2.25 -2.15
N PHE A 305 -8.15 2.24 -2.93
CA PHE A 305 -6.84 1.73 -2.50
C PHE A 305 -6.17 2.65 -1.48
N GLU A 306 -6.27 3.97 -1.66
CA GLU A 306 -5.75 4.93 -0.68
C GLU A 306 -6.47 4.82 0.67
N ALA A 307 -7.80 4.68 0.66
CA ALA A 307 -8.58 4.54 1.88
C ALA A 307 -8.21 3.25 2.64
N ILE A 308 -8.10 2.10 1.96
CA ILE A 308 -7.76 0.83 2.63
C ILE A 308 -6.30 0.79 3.08
N ASP A 309 -5.36 1.33 2.30
CA ASP A 309 -3.94 1.42 2.71
C ASP A 309 -3.78 2.29 3.96
N GLY A 310 -4.47 3.45 4.01
CA GLY A 310 -4.49 4.31 5.18
C GLY A 310 -5.01 3.59 6.44
N VAL A 311 -6.16 2.92 6.34
CA VAL A 311 -6.72 2.12 7.45
C VAL A 311 -5.74 1.05 7.92
N ILE A 312 -5.11 0.32 6.99
CA ILE A 312 -4.15 -0.74 7.35
C ILE A 312 -2.93 -0.14 8.05
N ARG A 313 -2.36 0.96 7.56
CA ARG A 313 -1.18 1.60 8.17
C ARG A 313 -1.47 2.10 9.58
N GLU A 314 -2.57 2.82 9.77
CA GLU A 314 -2.97 3.31 11.09
C GLU A 314 -3.19 2.16 12.09
N LEU A 315 -3.88 1.11 11.65
CA LEU A 315 -4.07 -0.08 12.47
C LEU A 315 -2.73 -0.73 12.81
N LEU A 316 -1.86 -0.92 11.81
CA LEU A 316 -0.55 -1.54 11.98
C LEU A 316 0.29 -0.75 13.00
N ASP A 317 0.33 0.58 12.92
CA ASP A 317 1.08 1.43 13.85
C ASP A 317 0.52 1.40 15.27
N THR A 318 -0.80 1.44 15.41
CA THR A 318 -1.48 1.43 16.73
C THR A 318 -1.13 0.18 17.56
N VAL A 319 -0.95 -0.99 16.94
CA VAL A 319 -0.75 -2.25 17.69
C VAL A 319 0.65 -2.38 18.31
N ILE A 320 1.65 -1.64 17.80
CA ILE A 320 3.01 -1.59 18.41
C ILE A 320 3.34 -0.17 18.83
N SER A 321 2.40 0.51 19.48
CA SER A 321 2.85 1.42 20.53
C SER A 321 3.40 0.54 21.64
N SER A 322 4.71 0.27 21.55
CA SER A 322 5.51 -0.41 22.56
C SER A 322 5.39 0.41 23.85
N LYS A 323 4.38 0.09 24.65
CA LYS A 323 4.21 0.64 26.00
C LYS A 323 5.44 0.40 26.87
N TYR A 324 6.39 -0.43 26.43
CA TYR A 324 7.72 -0.47 27.00
C TYR A 324 8.81 -0.76 25.96
N PHE A 325 10.03 -0.32 26.24
CA PHE A 325 11.24 -0.70 25.50
C PHE A 325 12.42 -0.90 26.46
N ALA A 326 13.35 -1.79 26.08
CA ALA A 326 14.55 -2.05 26.85
C ALA A 326 15.67 -1.05 26.49
N ILE A 327 16.45 -0.67 27.49
CA ILE A 327 17.62 0.18 27.38
C ILE A 327 18.84 -0.67 27.70
N THR A 328 19.71 -0.85 26.71
CA THR A 328 20.95 -1.63 26.88
C THR A 328 21.85 -0.97 27.90
N LEU A 329 22.27 -1.74 28.90
CA LEU A 329 23.27 -1.35 29.90
C LEU A 329 24.61 -1.97 29.53
N THR A 330 25.64 -1.15 29.37
CA THR A 330 27.02 -1.58 29.08
C THR A 330 27.92 -1.32 30.27
N GLU A 331 28.67 -2.33 30.71
CA GLU A 331 29.68 -2.17 31.76
C GLU A 331 30.95 -1.53 31.15
N ASP A 332 31.17 -0.25 31.43
CA ASP A 332 32.32 0.53 30.93
C ASP A 332 33.48 0.55 31.94
N LYS A 333 33.15 0.53 33.23
CA LYS A 333 34.07 0.39 34.37
C LYS A 333 33.56 -0.73 35.28
N PRO A 334 34.45 -1.44 35.99
CA PRO A 334 34.03 -2.49 36.92
C PRO A 334 32.97 -1.96 37.90
N CYS A 335 31.85 -2.68 38.04
CA CYS A 335 30.72 -2.32 38.91
C CYS A 335 29.84 -1.15 38.42
N TYR A 336 30.13 -0.51 37.28
CA TYR A 336 29.34 0.59 36.73
C TYR A 336 28.75 0.18 35.38
N HIS A 337 27.43 0.25 35.27
CA HIS A 337 26.69 -0.06 34.06
C HIS A 337 26.02 1.19 33.50
N LEU A 338 26.43 1.61 32.32
CA LEU A 338 25.94 2.82 31.67
C LEU A 338 24.84 2.49 30.65
N GLY A 339 23.75 3.25 30.70
CA GLY A 339 22.68 3.26 29.70
C GLY A 339 22.48 4.65 29.11
N LYS A 340 22.16 4.74 27.82
CA LYS A 340 21.77 5.99 27.17
C LYS A 340 20.26 6.16 27.21
N LEU A 341 19.80 7.33 27.65
CA LEU A 341 18.38 7.68 27.69
C LEU A 341 18.06 8.56 26.47
N ASP A 342 17.33 8.00 25.51
CA ASP A 342 16.90 8.73 24.32
C ASP A 342 15.78 9.72 24.67
N SER A 343 16.05 11.02 24.57
CA SER A 343 15.11 12.08 24.97
C SER A 343 13.85 12.11 24.13
N ASP A 344 13.90 11.60 22.90
CA ASP A 344 12.72 11.58 22.02
C ASP A 344 11.73 10.48 22.43
N ARG A 345 12.15 9.54 23.29
CA ARG A 345 11.36 8.38 23.73
C ARG A 345 11.06 8.36 25.24
N ILE A 346 11.77 9.18 26.02
CA ILE A 346 11.68 9.19 27.49
C ILE A 346 11.34 10.60 27.96
N ASP A 347 10.16 10.74 28.55
CA ASP A 347 9.67 11.97 29.15
C ASP A 347 9.45 11.81 30.66
N GLN A 348 8.88 12.84 31.30
CA GLN A 348 8.58 12.82 32.73
C GLN A 348 7.46 11.83 33.12
N HIS A 349 6.67 11.36 32.15
CA HIS A 349 5.59 10.41 32.35
C HIS A 349 6.04 8.95 32.19
N THR A 350 7.22 8.74 31.61
CA THR A 350 7.84 7.44 31.41
C THR A 350 8.31 6.85 32.74
N THR A 351 7.85 5.65 33.07
CA THR A 351 8.29 4.95 34.28
C THR A 351 9.44 4.00 33.95
N LEU A 352 10.58 4.16 34.62
CA LEU A 352 11.74 3.30 34.46
C LEU A 352 11.73 2.17 35.49
N TYR A 353 11.98 0.94 35.03
CA TYR A 353 12.12 -0.26 35.86
C TYR A 353 13.51 -0.88 35.64
N LEU A 354 14.19 -1.20 36.73
CA LEU A 354 15.41 -1.98 36.73
C LEU A 354 15.05 -3.44 37.02
N ALA A 355 15.27 -4.32 36.05
CA ALA A 355 15.11 -5.75 36.20
C ALA A 355 16.46 -6.36 36.63
N ILE A 356 16.45 -7.04 37.78
CA ILE A 356 17.66 -7.61 38.40
C ILE A 356 17.49 -9.10 38.57
N ARG A 357 18.47 -9.84 38.08
CA ARG A 357 18.63 -11.28 38.32
C ARG A 357 20.01 -11.52 38.88
N ALA A 358 20.09 -12.34 39.93
CA ALA A 358 21.34 -12.70 40.59
C ALA A 358 21.20 -14.08 41.23
N ALA A 359 22.33 -14.77 41.44
CA ALA A 359 22.37 -16.05 42.14
C ALA A 359 22.27 -15.85 43.67
N MET A 360 21.14 -15.35 44.14
CA MET A 360 20.85 -15.14 45.56
C MET A 360 19.34 -15.33 45.87
N PRO A 361 18.96 -15.57 47.13
CA PRO A 361 17.56 -15.71 47.53
C PRO A 361 16.73 -14.46 47.21
N ALA A 362 15.48 -14.68 46.77
CA ALA A 362 14.50 -13.66 46.40
C ALA A 362 14.37 -12.52 47.42
N LEU A 363 14.09 -12.88 48.68
CA LEU A 363 13.90 -11.94 49.78
C LEU A 363 15.16 -11.13 50.06
N GLU A 364 16.33 -11.78 50.00
CA GLU A 364 17.61 -11.11 50.20
C GLU A 364 17.88 -10.10 49.07
N LEU A 365 17.60 -10.44 47.81
CA LEU A 365 17.79 -9.52 46.69
C LEU A 365 16.89 -8.29 46.81
N VAL A 366 15.62 -8.49 47.19
CA VAL A 366 14.64 -7.42 47.36
C VAL A 366 15.05 -6.45 48.47
N ASP A 367 15.63 -6.95 49.56
CA ASP A 367 16.10 -6.12 50.67
C ASP A 367 17.44 -5.44 50.35
N VAL A 368 18.37 -6.14 49.69
CA VAL A 368 19.73 -5.68 49.44
C VAL A 368 19.81 -4.69 48.28
N ALA A 369 19.04 -4.89 47.21
CA ALA A 369 19.16 -4.10 45.99
C ALA A 369 18.91 -2.60 46.23
N PRO A 370 17.82 -2.15 46.88
CA PRO A 370 17.58 -0.72 47.15
C PRO A 370 18.63 -0.04 48.03
N LEU A 371 19.34 -0.82 48.85
CA LEU A 371 20.34 -0.31 49.80
C LEU A 371 21.74 -0.24 49.18
N ARG A 372 22.10 -1.21 48.34
CA ARG A 372 23.46 -1.37 47.82
C ARG A 372 23.65 -0.89 46.39
N ILE A 373 22.59 -0.91 45.58
CA ILE A 373 22.63 -0.46 44.19
C ILE A 373 22.33 1.02 44.14
N LYS A 374 23.18 1.78 43.46
CA LYS A 374 23.02 3.23 43.29
C LYS A 374 22.76 3.54 41.83
N VAL A 375 21.74 4.36 41.60
CA VAL A 375 21.30 4.75 40.26
C VAL A 375 21.26 6.27 40.16
N GLY A 376 21.60 6.85 39.01
CA GLY A 376 21.58 8.29 38.79
C GLY A 376 22.34 8.68 37.52
N ALA A 377 22.63 9.98 37.36
CA ALA A 377 23.55 10.43 36.31
C ALA A 377 24.97 9.92 36.59
N PRO A 378 25.83 9.74 35.56
CA PRO A 378 27.18 9.19 35.74
C PRO A 378 28.01 9.88 36.83
N ASP A 379 28.06 11.21 36.80
CA ASP A 379 28.82 12.02 37.78
C ASP A 379 28.23 11.93 39.20
N ASP A 380 26.89 11.95 39.30
CA ASP A 380 26.17 11.89 40.57
C ASP A 380 26.37 10.54 41.27
N VAL A 381 26.36 9.44 40.52
CA VAL A 381 26.55 8.09 41.07
C VAL A 381 27.95 7.93 41.64
N GLU A 382 28.98 8.42 40.96
CA GLU A 382 30.36 8.37 41.46
C GLU A 382 30.50 9.15 42.78
N GLN A 383 29.91 10.35 42.86
CA GLN A 383 29.87 11.12 44.09
C GLN A 383 29.09 10.42 45.21
N CYS A 384 27.95 9.81 44.87
CA CYS A 384 27.12 9.06 45.82
C CYS A 384 27.88 7.86 46.37
N VAL A 385 28.65 7.14 45.56
CA VAL A 385 29.49 6.03 45.99
C VAL A 385 30.59 6.52 46.94
N LEU A 386 31.35 7.55 46.57
CA LEU A 386 32.44 8.11 47.39
C LEU A 386 31.96 8.67 48.72
N SER A 387 30.80 9.32 48.74
CA SER A 387 30.25 9.99 49.93
C SER A 387 29.26 9.14 50.72
N ALA A 388 29.08 7.87 50.34
CA ALA A 388 28.09 6.96 50.92
C ALA A 388 26.64 7.51 50.93
N LEU A 389 26.30 8.42 50.00
CA LEU A 389 24.96 9.00 49.86
C LEU A 389 24.03 8.09 49.04
N PRO A 390 22.70 8.15 49.26
CA PRO A 390 21.74 7.43 48.44
C PRO A 390 21.66 8.02 47.02
N GLY A 391 21.48 7.16 46.02
CA GLY A 391 21.16 7.58 44.65
C GLY A 391 19.64 7.77 44.44
N VAL A 392 19.20 7.73 43.19
CA VAL A 392 17.79 7.60 42.81
C VAL A 392 17.21 6.37 43.52
N LYS A 393 16.07 6.57 44.17
CA LYS A 393 15.45 5.54 45.01
C LYS A 393 14.90 4.42 44.14
N LEU A 394 15.26 3.19 44.48
CA LEU A 394 14.70 1.97 43.90
C LEU A 394 13.60 1.43 44.82
N ALA A 395 12.41 1.19 44.26
CA ALA A 395 11.29 0.58 44.97
C ALA A 395 10.93 -0.76 44.35
N HIS A 396 10.94 -1.84 45.13
CA HIS A 396 10.56 -3.16 44.64
C HIS A 396 9.11 -3.13 44.12
N ALA A 397 8.93 -3.59 42.88
CA ALA A 397 7.66 -3.66 42.19
C ALA A 397 7.21 -5.14 42.08
N PRO A 398 6.43 -5.65 43.05
CA PRO A 398 5.99 -7.05 43.05
C PRO A 398 5.02 -7.36 41.89
N GLN A 399 4.36 -6.35 41.35
CA GLN A 399 3.60 -6.41 40.12
C GLN A 399 4.08 -5.29 39.19
N VAL A 400 4.54 -5.68 38.01
CA VAL A 400 4.87 -4.74 36.92
C VAL A 400 3.64 -4.54 36.02
N PRO A 401 3.56 -3.43 35.26
CA PRO A 401 2.51 -3.25 34.27
C PRO A 401 2.42 -4.45 33.33
N ALA A 402 1.20 -4.78 32.87
CA ALA A 402 0.96 -5.90 31.97
C ALA A 402 1.77 -5.83 30.66
N ALA A 403 2.30 -4.66 30.33
CA ALA A 403 3.23 -4.47 29.23
C ALA A 403 4.56 -5.22 29.45
N ILE A 404 5.11 -5.28 30.67
CA ILE A 404 6.40 -5.91 30.93
C ILE A 404 6.25 -7.42 31.08
N ALA A 405 6.95 -8.19 30.25
CA ALA A 405 7.02 -9.65 30.38
C ALA A 405 7.81 -10.07 31.64
N VAL A 406 7.11 -10.61 32.63
CA VAL A 406 7.72 -11.11 33.88
C VAL A 406 8.60 -12.33 33.59
N ARG A 407 9.84 -12.30 34.08
CA ARG A 407 10.81 -13.39 33.92
C ARG A 407 10.98 -14.17 35.22
N PRO A 408 11.13 -15.51 35.16
CA PRO A 408 11.47 -16.29 36.34
C PRO A 408 12.82 -15.81 36.90
N ASP A 409 12.95 -15.85 38.23
CA ASP A 409 14.15 -15.46 38.98
C ASP A 409 14.64 -14.02 38.70
N THR A 410 13.75 -13.15 38.22
CA THR A 410 14.04 -11.73 37.97
C THR A 410 13.10 -10.89 38.80
N TYR A 411 13.66 -9.90 39.50
CA TYR A 411 12.93 -9.00 40.38
C TYR A 411 13.01 -7.60 39.82
N TYR A 412 11.90 -6.86 39.90
CA TYR A 412 11.75 -5.58 39.24
C TYR A 412 11.71 -4.47 40.29
N PHE A 413 12.43 -3.39 40.01
CA PHE A 413 12.50 -2.23 40.89
C PHE A 413 12.14 -1.00 40.07
N ALA A 414 11.05 -0.31 40.44
CA ALA A 414 10.70 0.96 39.86
C ALA A 414 11.68 2.04 40.37
N LEU A 415 12.18 2.87 39.46
CA LEU A 415 12.92 4.08 39.82
C LEU A 415 11.91 5.14 40.24
N ASP A 416 12.11 5.74 41.40
CA ASP A 416 11.31 6.87 41.84
C ASP A 416 11.55 8.05 40.90
N ASN A 417 10.48 8.50 40.23
CA ASN A 417 10.53 9.61 39.27
C ASN A 417 10.53 10.99 39.93
N ARG A 418 10.70 11.04 41.26
CA ARG A 418 10.74 12.27 42.05
C ARG A 418 12.15 12.54 42.55
N GLY A 419 12.58 13.80 42.44
CA GLY A 419 13.78 14.30 43.08
C GLY A 419 14.87 14.76 42.08
N HIS A 420 15.80 15.55 42.61
CA HIS A 420 16.80 16.25 41.81
C HIS A 420 17.71 15.31 41.00
N LEU A 421 18.12 14.18 41.60
CA LEU A 421 18.99 13.19 40.94
C LEU A 421 18.33 12.54 39.71
N TYR A 422 17.00 12.32 39.76
CA TYR A 422 16.26 11.78 38.63
C TYR A 422 16.15 12.82 37.49
N GLU A 423 15.89 14.08 37.83
CA GLU A 423 15.87 15.18 36.85
C GLU A 423 17.23 15.41 36.20
N GLN A 424 18.32 15.33 36.97
CA GLN A 424 19.69 15.45 36.46
C GLN A 424 20.01 14.29 35.50
N MET A 425 19.62 13.06 35.85
CA MET A 425 19.76 11.89 34.98
C MET A 425 19.04 12.06 33.64
N LEU A 426 17.80 12.57 33.64
CA LEU A 426 17.08 12.87 32.39
C LEU A 426 17.76 13.99 31.59
N LYS A 427 18.22 15.07 32.25
CA LYS A 427 18.97 16.15 31.59
C LYS A 427 20.30 15.70 30.99
N ALA A 428 20.98 14.77 31.66
CA ALA A 428 22.23 14.18 31.20
C ALA A 428 22.02 13.13 30.09
N GLN A 429 20.76 12.79 29.77
CA GLN A 429 20.39 11.77 28.76
C GLN A 429 21.13 10.44 28.96
N SER A 430 21.47 10.12 30.22
CA SER A 430 22.29 8.96 30.57
C SER A 430 22.00 8.53 31.99
N ILE A 431 22.08 7.23 32.20
CA ILE A 431 21.88 6.57 33.48
C ILE A 431 23.10 5.69 33.77
N SER A 432 23.61 5.79 34.99
CA SER A 432 24.63 4.90 35.51
C SER A 432 24.04 4.09 36.66
N VAL A 433 24.30 2.78 36.64
CA VAL A 433 23.89 1.85 37.68
C VAL A 433 25.16 1.27 38.30
N TYR A 434 25.44 1.67 39.53
CA TYR A 434 26.52 1.11 40.33
C TYR A 434 26.02 -0.11 41.10
N VAL A 435 26.69 -1.24 40.93
CA VAL A 435 26.42 -2.48 41.68
C VAL A 435 27.71 -2.96 42.36
N PRO A 436 27.77 -3.03 43.70
CA PRO A 436 28.99 -3.42 44.40
C PRO A 436 29.38 -4.87 44.10
N ALA A 437 30.68 -5.12 44.08
CA ALA A 437 31.24 -6.45 43.90
C ALA A 437 30.72 -7.44 44.98
N GLY A 438 30.44 -8.68 44.56
CA GLY A 438 30.00 -9.77 45.44
C GLY A 438 28.63 -10.37 45.09
N ILE A 439 27.86 -9.75 44.20
CA ILE A 439 26.63 -10.33 43.66
C ILE A 439 26.99 -11.25 42.49
N ARG A 440 26.81 -12.56 42.67
CA ARG A 440 27.14 -13.58 41.67
C ARG A 440 26.06 -13.65 40.58
N ASP A 441 26.48 -13.94 39.35
CA ASP A 441 25.64 -14.11 38.16
C ASP A 441 24.65 -12.94 37.95
N LEU A 442 25.12 -11.71 38.19
CA LEU A 442 24.33 -10.50 38.04
C LEU A 442 23.95 -10.28 36.56
N GLN A 443 22.66 -10.12 36.31
CA GLN A 443 22.12 -9.63 35.04
C GLN A 443 21.22 -8.43 35.33
N LEU A 444 21.49 -7.33 34.63
CA LEU A 444 20.74 -6.08 34.73
C LEU A 444 20.12 -5.75 33.39
N GLU A 445 18.87 -5.30 33.43
CA GLU A 445 18.22 -4.72 32.28
C GLU A 445 17.37 -3.54 32.72
N LEU A 446 17.49 -2.43 32.00
CA LEU A 446 16.67 -1.25 32.23
C LEU A 446 15.51 -1.25 31.23
N ILE A 447 14.31 -1.03 31.74
CA ILE A 447 13.08 -1.07 30.97
C ILE A 447 12.37 0.28 31.15
N ALA A 448 12.07 0.96 30.05
CA ALA A 448 11.24 2.16 30.06
C ALA A 448 9.82 1.79 29.68
N VAL A 449 8.84 2.23 30.46
CA VAL A 449 7.41 2.04 30.19
C VAL A 449 6.78 3.40 29.92
N ALA A 450 6.32 3.63 28.70
CA ALA A 450 5.55 4.82 28.34
C ALA A 450 4.17 4.77 28.99
N ALA A 451 3.69 5.93 29.47
CA ALA A 451 2.41 6.06 30.18
C ALA A 451 1.19 5.67 29.32
#